data_AF-A0A7W0ZPG4-F1
#
_entry.id   AF-A0A7W0ZPG4-F1
#
_cell.length_a   1.000
_cell.length_b   1.000
_cell.length_c   1.000
_cell.angle_alpha   90.00
_cell.angle_beta   90.00
_cell.angle_gamma   90.00
#
_symmetry.space_group_name_H-M   'P 1'
#
loop_
_entity.id
_entity.type
_entity.pdbx_description
1 polymer ?
#
loop_
_entity_poly.entity_id
_entity_poly.type
_entity_poly.pdbx_seq_one_letter_code
_entity_poly.pdbx_strand_id
1 'polypeptide(L)'
;QEQKSAQYLQGVWNQTLGINVTLDPLEDKAFDDWFNTRADKPLNLMLNFWGSDWGDPANWHNQLFDSQADYYHPHWKNDEFDTLVREAAVMGDQEARVAQYEQAESLLNQDAALIPLFHLNRIYVVKPYVQGIVHYPILGRTWLRYISILEHDG
;
A
#
# COMPACT_ATOMS: atom_id res chain seq x y z
N GLN A 1 -5.64 -9.54 -10.93
CA GLN A 1 -6.19 -9.87 -9.59
C GLN A 1 -7.15 -8.78 -9.14
N GLU A 2 -6.76 -7.52 -9.28
CA GLU A 2 -7.55 -6.32 -8.93
C GLU A 2 -8.94 -6.27 -9.57
N GLN A 3 -9.09 -6.60 -10.86
CA GLN A 3 -10.40 -6.58 -11.51
C GLN A 3 -11.43 -7.51 -10.83
N LYS A 4 -11.00 -8.69 -10.38
CA LYS A 4 -11.88 -9.62 -9.64
C LYS A 4 -12.24 -9.07 -8.26
N SER A 5 -11.29 -8.46 -7.57
CA SER A 5 -11.56 -7.80 -6.29
C SER A 5 -12.52 -6.63 -6.44
N ALA A 6 -12.36 -5.80 -7.48
CA ALA A 6 -13.23 -4.66 -7.76
C ALA A 6 -14.66 -5.11 -8.10
N GLN A 7 -14.82 -6.18 -8.89
CA GLN A 7 -16.13 -6.79 -9.18
C GLN A 7 -16.80 -7.35 -7.91
N TYR A 8 -16.02 -7.99 -7.04
CA TYR A 8 -16.53 -8.48 -5.76
C TYR A 8 -17.02 -7.32 -4.87
N LEU A 9 -16.21 -6.27 -4.70
CA LEU A 9 -16.58 -5.09 -3.93
C LEU A 9 -17.82 -4.39 -4.50
N GLN A 10 -17.89 -4.21 -5.82
CA GLN A 10 -19.07 -3.67 -6.51
C GLN A 10 -20.34 -4.45 -6.14
N GLY A 11 -20.27 -5.79 -6.17
CA GLY A 11 -21.40 -6.64 -5.80
C GLY A 11 -21.79 -6.53 -4.33
N VAL A 12 -20.80 -6.60 -3.43
CA VAL A 12 -21.04 -6.52 -1.98
C VAL A 12 -21.62 -5.17 -1.57
N TRP A 13 -21.09 -4.06 -2.11
CA TRP A 13 -21.58 -2.72 -1.82
C TRP A 13 -22.98 -2.48 -2.37
N ASN A 14 -23.30 -2.99 -3.55
CA ASN A 14 -24.66 -2.92 -4.07
C ASN A 14 -25.65 -3.69 -3.18
N GLN A 15 -25.33 -4.94 -2.85
CA GLN A 15 -26.21 -5.82 -2.07
C GLN A 15 -26.39 -5.36 -0.61
N THR A 16 -25.33 -4.85 0.01
CA THR A 16 -25.32 -4.52 1.44
C THR A 16 -25.69 -3.07 1.70
N LEU A 17 -25.23 -2.15 0.84
CA LEU A 17 -25.32 -0.70 1.05
C LEU A 17 -26.16 0.02 -0.01
N GLY A 18 -26.57 -0.66 -1.09
CA GLY A 18 -27.29 -0.04 -2.20
C GLY A 18 -26.43 0.88 -3.06
N ILE A 19 -25.09 0.82 -2.93
CA ILE A 19 -24.16 1.70 -3.67
C ILE A 19 -23.93 1.12 -5.06
N ASN A 20 -24.13 1.95 -6.09
CA ASN A 20 -23.84 1.60 -7.48
C ASN A 20 -22.47 2.14 -7.88
N VAL A 21 -21.51 1.23 -8.10
CA VAL A 21 -20.17 1.56 -8.58
C VAL A 21 -20.06 1.20 -10.06
N THR A 22 -19.50 2.10 -10.87
CA THR A 22 -19.11 1.80 -12.26
C THR A 22 -17.63 1.50 -12.29
N LEU A 23 -17.23 0.33 -12.80
CA LEU A 23 -15.82 -0.04 -12.92
C LEU A 23 -15.23 0.56 -14.19
N ASP A 24 -14.05 1.15 -14.07
CA ASP A 24 -13.27 1.71 -15.18
C ASP A 24 -11.86 1.07 -15.20
N PRO A 25 -11.73 -0.17 -15.74
CA PRO A 25 -10.46 -0.85 -15.78
C PRO A 25 -9.55 -0.24 -16.85
N LEU A 26 -8.33 0.12 -16.46
CA LEU A 26 -7.29 0.63 -17.35
C LEU A 26 -6.15 -0.40 -17.47
N GLU A 27 -5.54 -0.50 -18.65
CA GLU A 27 -4.26 -1.20 -18.81
C GLU A 27 -3.12 -0.34 -18.24
N ASP A 28 -2.02 -0.96 -17.79
CA ASP A 28 -0.93 -0.31 -17.03
C ASP A 28 -0.49 1.05 -17.61
N LYS A 29 -0.22 1.12 -18.92
CA LYS A 29 0.20 2.39 -19.55
C LYS A 29 -0.90 3.46 -19.52
N ALA A 30 -2.14 3.06 -19.75
CA ALA A 30 -3.28 3.98 -19.69
C ALA A 30 -3.54 4.44 -18.25
N PHE A 31 -3.31 3.56 -17.26
CA PHE A 31 -3.35 3.91 -15.85
C PHE A 31 -2.26 4.92 -15.49
N ASP A 32 -1.01 4.71 -15.93
CA ASP A 32 0.10 5.64 -15.68
C ASP A 32 -0.21 7.03 -16.27
N ASP A 33 -0.68 7.09 -17.52
CA ASP A 33 -1.07 8.35 -18.15
C ASP A 33 -2.25 9.01 -17.40
N TRP A 34 -3.26 8.23 -17.01
CA TRP A 34 -4.42 8.70 -16.25
C TRP A 34 -4.02 9.26 -14.88
N PHE A 35 -3.15 8.56 -14.15
CA PHE A 35 -2.70 8.93 -12.82
C PHE A 35 -1.88 10.23 -12.84
N ASN A 36 -0.87 10.30 -13.71
CA ASN A 36 0.04 11.44 -13.79
C ASN A 36 -0.62 12.73 -14.33
N THR A 37 -1.70 12.62 -15.11
CA THR A 37 -2.37 13.79 -15.73
C THR A 37 -3.54 14.34 -14.92
N ARG A 38 -3.84 13.74 -13.77
CA ARG A 38 -5.07 14.04 -13.00
C ARG A 38 -4.84 14.33 -11.53
N ALA A 39 -3.61 14.66 -11.13
CA ALA A 39 -3.27 15.06 -9.76
C ALA A 39 -4.09 16.25 -9.23
N ASP A 40 -4.76 17.04 -10.08
CA ASP A 40 -5.63 18.15 -9.70
C ASP A 40 -7.13 17.82 -9.84
N LYS A 41 -7.48 16.57 -10.17
CA LYS A 41 -8.85 16.14 -10.44
C LYS A 41 -9.42 15.36 -9.26
N PRO A 42 -10.72 15.49 -8.98
CA PRO A 42 -11.35 14.67 -7.96
C PRO A 42 -11.24 13.18 -8.32
N LEU A 43 -10.88 12.39 -7.31
CA LEU A 43 -10.90 10.94 -7.33
C LEU A 43 -12.15 10.45 -6.58
N ASN A 44 -12.92 9.55 -7.19
CA ASN A 44 -14.02 8.89 -6.47
C ASN A 44 -13.49 7.74 -5.61
N LEU A 45 -12.85 6.77 -6.25
CA LEU A 45 -12.22 5.63 -5.60
C LEU A 45 -11.16 5.04 -6.54
N MET A 46 -10.02 4.64 -5.99
CA MET A 46 -9.02 3.84 -6.68
C MET A 46 -8.71 2.62 -5.83
N LEU A 47 -8.69 1.44 -6.46
CA LEU A 47 -8.16 0.24 -5.83
C LEU A 47 -6.65 0.20 -6.08
N ASN A 48 -5.85 0.24 -5.01
CA ASN A 48 -4.40 0.17 -5.11
C ASN A 48 -3.83 -0.62 -3.91
N PHE A 49 -2.53 -0.85 -3.91
CA PHE A 49 -1.80 -1.41 -2.79
C PHE A 49 -0.50 -0.64 -2.59
N TRP A 50 -0.02 -0.59 -1.34
CA TRP A 50 1.31 -0.11 -1.04
C TRP A 50 2.14 -1.23 -0.43
N GLY A 51 3.44 -1.19 -0.68
CA GLY A 51 4.38 -2.14 -0.15
C GLY A 51 5.61 -1.41 0.33
N SER A 52 6.00 -1.63 1.59
CA SER A 52 7.03 -0.79 2.18
C SER A 52 8.37 -0.87 1.45
N ASP A 53 9.01 0.26 1.17
CA ASP A 53 10.37 0.25 0.62
C ASP A 53 11.43 0.05 1.72
N TRP A 54 11.13 0.55 2.93
CA TRP A 54 11.91 0.33 4.14
C TRP A 54 10.97 0.10 5.35
N GLY A 55 11.48 -0.56 6.39
CA GLY A 55 10.68 -1.03 7.53
C GLY A 55 10.37 0.06 8.54
N ASP A 56 9.61 1.07 8.15
CA ASP A 56 9.32 2.24 8.97
C ASP A 56 7.92 2.82 8.69
N PRO A 57 7.16 3.26 9.72
CA PRO A 57 5.82 3.84 9.54
C PRO A 57 5.77 5.05 8.61
N ALA A 58 6.85 5.84 8.53
CA ALA A 58 6.95 7.02 7.67
C ALA A 58 6.84 6.65 6.18
N ASN A 59 7.22 5.43 5.80
CA ASN A 59 7.04 4.96 4.42
C ASN A 59 5.56 4.81 4.03
N TRP A 60 4.65 4.67 5.00
CA TRP A 60 3.21 4.69 4.77
C TRP A 60 2.61 6.06 5.08
N HIS A 61 2.75 6.51 6.32
CA HIS A 61 2.05 7.69 6.83
C HIS A 61 2.49 8.97 6.12
N ASN A 62 3.80 9.25 6.10
CA ASN A 62 4.32 10.47 5.49
C ASN A 62 4.31 10.40 3.96
N GLN A 63 4.60 9.24 3.36
CA GLN A 63 4.63 9.16 1.89
C GLN A 63 3.23 9.24 1.28
N LEU A 64 2.23 8.62 1.91
CA LEU A 64 0.90 8.50 1.29
C LEU A 64 -0.08 9.58 1.72
N PHE A 65 -0.01 10.04 2.97
CA PHE A 65 -1.10 10.79 3.59
C PHE A 65 -0.69 12.14 4.18
N ASP A 66 0.61 12.45 4.32
CA ASP A 66 1.02 13.83 4.58
C ASP A 66 0.49 14.70 3.44
N SER A 67 -0.22 15.78 3.76
CA SER A 67 -0.88 16.63 2.77
C SER A 67 0.06 17.30 1.77
N GLN A 68 1.37 17.32 2.05
CA GLN A 68 2.42 17.77 1.11
C GLN A 68 2.94 16.67 0.20
N ALA A 69 2.79 15.39 0.58
CA ALA A 69 3.16 14.26 -0.24
C ALA A 69 2.00 13.82 -1.15
N ASP A 70 0.81 13.61 -0.57
CA ASP A 70 -0.46 13.32 -1.27
C ASP A 70 -0.30 12.33 -2.45
N TYR A 71 0.45 11.24 -2.21
CA TYR A 71 1.02 10.42 -3.28
C TYR A 71 -0.03 9.85 -4.23
N TYR A 72 -1.11 9.29 -3.69
CA TYR A 72 -2.20 8.72 -4.50
C TYR A 72 -3.29 9.72 -4.84
N HIS A 73 -3.07 11.00 -4.57
CA HIS A 73 -4.04 12.07 -4.75
C HIS A 73 -5.40 11.80 -4.08
N PRO A 74 -5.47 11.23 -2.85
CA PRO A 74 -6.74 11.21 -2.11
C PRO A 74 -7.21 12.63 -1.75
N HIS A 75 -6.29 13.61 -1.73
CA HIS A 75 -6.55 14.99 -1.33
C HIS A 75 -7.14 15.12 0.08
N TRP A 76 -7.00 14.07 0.89
CA TRP A 76 -7.34 14.09 2.31
C TRP A 76 -6.34 14.99 3.03
N LYS A 77 -6.86 15.83 3.93
CA LYS A 77 -6.05 16.77 4.72
C LYS A 77 -6.56 16.78 6.14
N ASN A 78 -5.65 16.57 7.08
CA ASN A 78 -5.90 16.66 8.49
C ASN A 78 -4.66 17.28 9.14
N ASP A 79 -4.82 18.51 9.66
CA ASP A 79 -3.69 19.29 10.20
C ASP A 79 -3.04 18.60 11.40
N GLU A 80 -3.82 17.88 12.21
CA GLU A 80 -3.32 17.12 13.36
C GLU A 80 -2.50 15.91 12.92
N PHE A 81 -2.98 15.17 11.92
CA PHE A 81 -2.23 14.08 11.30
C PHE A 81 -0.89 14.57 10.75
N ASP A 82 -0.92 15.65 9.97
CA ASP A 82 0.26 16.28 9.38
C ASP A 82 1.29 16.65 10.45
N THR A 83 0.86 17.23 11.58
CA THR A 83 1.74 17.53 12.71
C THR A 83 2.36 16.26 13.28
N LEU A 84 1.54 15.25 13.61
CA LEU A 84 2.00 14.00 14.23
C LEU A 84 3.04 13.28 13.37
N VAL A 85 2.78 13.12 12.07
CA VAL A 85 3.68 12.35 11.20
C VAL A 85 4.98 13.09 10.91
N ARG A 86 4.95 14.43 10.81
CA ARG A 86 6.16 15.24 10.57
C ARG A 86 7.05 15.31 11.80
N GLU A 87 6.46 15.40 12.99
CA GLU A 87 7.21 15.32 14.25
C GLU A 87 7.82 13.93 14.44
N ALA A 88 7.01 12.87 14.31
CA ALA A 88 7.47 11.49 14.48
C ALA A 88 8.58 11.10 13.47
N ALA A 89 8.62 11.71 12.29
CA ALA A 89 9.67 11.49 11.29
C ALA A 89 11.07 11.96 11.74
N VAL A 90 11.15 12.92 12.67
CA VAL A 90 12.44 13.48 13.16
C VAL A 90 12.73 13.12 14.63
N MET A 91 11.86 12.34 15.27
CA MET A 91 12.05 11.90 16.66
C MET A 91 13.14 10.83 16.78
N GLY A 92 14.02 11.02 17.78
CA GLY A 92 15.03 10.02 18.17
C GLY A 92 14.55 9.04 19.24
N ASP A 93 13.54 9.39 20.04
CA ASP A 93 12.94 8.48 21.01
C ASP A 93 11.96 7.54 20.32
N GLN A 94 12.26 6.24 20.34
CA GLN A 94 11.51 5.25 19.57
C GLN A 94 10.11 4.99 20.13
N GLU A 95 9.92 5.06 21.45
CA GLU A 95 8.62 4.77 22.08
C GLU A 95 7.64 5.91 21.81
N ALA A 96 8.08 7.15 22.03
CA ALA A 96 7.31 8.34 21.71
C ALA A 96 6.98 8.43 20.21
N ARG A 97 7.94 8.07 19.36
CA ARG A 97 7.76 8.02 17.91
C ARG A 97 6.67 7.02 17.50
N VAL A 98 6.69 5.81 18.05
CA VAL A 98 5.66 4.79 17.77
C VAL A 98 4.29 5.29 18.23
N ALA A 99 4.20 5.86 19.43
CA ALA A 99 2.94 6.40 19.95
C ALA A 99 2.35 7.50 19.07
N GLN A 100 3.18 8.38 18.48
CA GLN A 100 2.69 9.39 17.54
C GLN A 100 2.16 8.79 16.23
N TYR A 101 2.84 7.78 15.66
CA TYR A 101 2.31 7.10 14.47
C TYR A 101 1.02 6.34 14.77
N GLU A 102 0.87 5.74 15.95
CA GLU A 102 -0.40 5.09 16.34
C GLU A 102 -1.55 6.09 16.45
N GLN A 103 -1.29 7.31 16.96
CA GLN A 103 -2.27 8.39 16.98
C GLN A 103 -2.64 8.84 15.56
N ALA A 104 -1.63 9.01 14.69
CA ALA A 104 -1.85 9.37 13.29
C ALA A 104 -2.68 8.31 12.53
N GLU A 105 -2.37 7.02 12.71
CA GLU A 105 -3.14 5.90 12.18
C GLU A 105 -4.60 5.93 12.67
N SER A 106 -4.84 6.31 13.93
CA SER A 106 -6.20 6.46 14.45
C SER A 106 -7.00 7.53 13.69
N LEU A 107 -6.38 8.68 13.39
CA LEU A 107 -7.02 9.75 12.61
C LEU A 107 -7.35 9.29 11.19
N LEU A 108 -6.43 8.60 10.51
CA LEU A 108 -6.68 8.02 9.18
C LEU A 108 -7.90 7.10 9.16
N ASN A 109 -8.01 6.23 10.18
CA ASN A 109 -9.11 5.28 10.29
C ASN A 109 -10.44 5.96 10.68
N GLN A 110 -10.40 6.96 11.55
CA GLN A 110 -11.60 7.73 11.95
C GLN A 110 -12.19 8.52 10.77
N ASP A 111 -11.33 9.14 9.96
CA ASP A 111 -11.74 9.91 8.79
C ASP A 111 -12.06 9.02 7.57
N ALA A 112 -11.81 7.71 7.66
CA ALA A 112 -11.89 6.76 6.55
C ALA A 112 -11.12 7.24 5.30
N ALA A 113 -9.91 7.80 5.53
CA ALA A 113 -9.05 8.30 4.45
C ALA A 113 -8.62 7.21 3.45
N LEU A 114 -8.67 5.95 3.89
CA LEU A 114 -8.55 4.75 3.06
C LEU A 114 -9.49 3.65 3.57
N ILE A 115 -9.80 2.67 2.73
CA ILE A 115 -10.56 1.48 3.12
C ILE A 115 -9.63 0.26 3.09
N PRO A 116 -9.10 -0.20 4.24
CA PRO A 116 -8.16 -1.31 4.26
C PRO A 116 -8.89 -2.62 3.94
N LEU A 117 -8.32 -3.42 3.03
CA LEU A 117 -8.90 -4.70 2.61
C LEU A 117 -8.19 -5.90 3.24
N PHE A 118 -6.87 -5.98 3.08
CA PHE A 118 -6.03 -7.04 3.63
C PHE A 118 -4.54 -6.69 3.52
N HIS A 119 -3.70 -7.37 4.31
CA HIS A 119 -2.25 -7.34 4.14
C HIS A 119 -1.80 -8.38 3.11
N LEU A 120 -0.84 -8.00 2.26
CA LEU A 120 -0.32 -8.89 1.22
C LEU A 120 0.50 -10.03 1.82
N ASN A 121 0.25 -11.24 1.36
CA ASN A 121 1.06 -12.43 1.65
C ASN A 121 1.81 -12.87 0.39
N ARG A 122 3.01 -13.42 0.56
CA ARG A 122 3.78 -14.03 -0.52
C ARG A 122 3.97 -15.52 -0.26
N ILE A 123 3.61 -16.33 -1.25
CA ILE A 123 3.80 -17.77 -1.24
C ILE A 123 4.86 -18.11 -2.27
N TYR A 124 5.91 -18.80 -1.83
CA TYR A 124 6.98 -19.27 -2.70
C TYR A 124 6.91 -20.78 -2.86
N VAL A 125 6.98 -21.25 -4.10
CA VAL A 125 7.13 -22.67 -4.42
C VAL A 125 8.52 -22.85 -4.99
N VAL A 126 9.36 -23.61 -4.29
CA VAL A 126 10.78 -23.74 -4.57
C VAL A 126 11.08 -25.20 -4.87
N LYS A 127 11.78 -25.45 -5.98
CA LYS A 127 12.25 -26.81 -6.30
C LYS A 127 13.30 -27.25 -5.28
N PRO A 128 13.33 -28.53 -4.83
CA PRO A 128 14.28 -28.99 -3.82
C PRO A 128 15.76 -28.77 -4.18
N TYR A 129 16.09 -28.75 -5.46
CA TYR A 129 17.44 -28.51 -5.97
C TYR A 129 17.85 -27.03 -6.03
N VAL A 130 16.95 -26.10 -5.66
CA VAL A 130 17.28 -24.67 -5.53
C VAL A 130 17.64 -24.40 -4.08
N GLN A 131 18.89 -24.00 -3.83
CA GLN A 131 19.42 -23.72 -2.50
C GLN A 131 19.80 -22.25 -2.36
N GLY A 132 19.96 -21.79 -1.11
CA GLY A 132 20.44 -20.44 -0.82
C GLY A 132 19.42 -19.33 -1.11
N ILE A 133 18.13 -19.64 -1.12
CA ILE A 133 17.08 -18.62 -1.22
C ILE A 133 17.08 -17.78 0.05
N VAL A 134 17.31 -16.48 -0.14
CA VAL A 134 17.17 -15.46 0.90
C VAL A 134 16.11 -14.47 0.45
N HIS A 135 15.10 -14.27 1.28
CA HIS A 135 14.09 -13.23 1.09
C HIS A 135 14.45 -12.02 1.93
N TYR A 136 14.44 -10.85 1.29
CA TYR A 136 14.52 -9.57 1.99
C TYR A 136 13.29 -9.43 2.90
N PRO A 137 13.46 -9.07 4.20
CA PRO A 137 12.35 -9.02 5.15
C PRO A 137 11.25 -8.02 4.78
N ILE A 138 11.58 -7.03 3.96
CA ILE A 138 10.65 -6.03 3.45
C ILE A 138 10.27 -6.43 2.02
N LEU A 139 8.96 -6.51 1.73
CA LEU A 139 8.39 -6.98 0.46
C LEU A 139 8.76 -8.40 0.02
N GLY A 140 9.53 -9.16 0.80
CA GLY A 140 9.86 -10.56 0.51
C GLY A 140 10.75 -10.76 -0.71
N ARG A 141 11.36 -9.71 -1.29
CA ARG A 141 12.11 -9.82 -2.55
C ARG A 141 13.25 -10.83 -2.44
N THR A 142 13.38 -11.72 -3.42
CA THR A 142 14.43 -12.73 -3.42
C THR A 142 15.77 -12.14 -3.83
N TRP A 143 16.79 -12.34 -3.00
CA TRP A 143 18.17 -12.03 -3.34
C TRP A 143 18.78 -13.16 -4.17
N LEU A 144 18.96 -12.92 -5.46
CA LEU A 144 19.49 -13.92 -6.40
C LEU A 144 20.98 -14.23 -6.18
N ARG A 145 21.72 -13.34 -5.49
CA ARG A 145 23.16 -13.47 -5.26
C ARG A 145 23.58 -14.75 -4.55
N TYR A 146 22.72 -15.29 -3.68
CA TYR A 146 23.03 -16.46 -2.84
C TYR A 146 22.48 -17.77 -3.41
N ILE A 147 21.78 -17.71 -4.54
CA ILE A 147 21.11 -18.87 -5.10
C ILE A 147 22.09 -19.78 -5.82
N SER A 148 21.98 -21.08 -5.56
CA SER A 148 22.64 -22.13 -6.32
C SER A 148 21.63 -23.17 -6.79
N ILE A 149 21.95 -23.81 -7.92
CA ILE A 149 21.22 -24.95 -8.47
C ILE A 149 22.08 -26.17 -8.25
N LEU A 150 21.60 -27.12 -7.45
CA LEU A 150 22.24 -28.42 -7.30
C LEU A 150 22.06 -29.24 -8.57
N GLU A 151 23.00 -30.15 -8.84
CA GLU A 151 22.81 -31.16 -9.87
C GLU A 151 21.52 -31.94 -9.58
N HIS A 152 20.70 -32.14 -10.61
CA HIS A 152 19.42 -32.81 -10.52
C HIS A 152 19.07 -33.45 -11.85
N ASP A 153 18.32 -34.56 -11.80
CA ASP A 153 17.78 -35.19 -13.00
C ASP A 153 16.67 -34.31 -13.60
N GLY A 154 16.65 -34.20 -14.93
CA GLY A 154 15.67 -33.42 -15.71
C GLY A 154 14.27 -34.03 -15.73
#